data_AF-L7QTS0-F1
#
_entry.id   AF-L7QTS0-F1
#
_cell.length_a   1.000
_cell.length_b   1.000
_cell.length_c   1.000
_cell.angle_alpha   90.00
_cell.angle_beta   90.00
_cell.angle_gamma   90.00
#
_symmetry.space_group_name_H-M   'P 1'
#
loop_
_entity.id
_entity.type
_entity.pdbx_description
1 polymer ?
#
loop_
_entity_poly.entity_id
_entity_poly.type
_entity_poly.pdbx_seq_one_letter_code
_entity_poly.pdbx_strand_id
1 'polypeptide(L)'
;RQLEGEIAEEWTVQGDSTRDALLQLVRDIVQFDMRHSAEIQACDLLMEIDRLDLLTEHMEQSNYARVCHYLIGCASYVVEPESTLILQGVLSHYLRFNEHPRAMLVAMQLQDKAKCEEVFNACLDPLIKKQLCYMLARQYIPLDVDDEDLRVILLNAHINDHFLSLGREL
;
A
#
# COMPACT_ATOMS: atom_id res chain seq x y z
N ARG A 1 18.60 3.44 17.81
CA ARG A 1 19.56 2.83 16.87
C ARG A 1 20.31 1.64 17.45
N GLN A 2 20.90 1.75 18.65
CA GLN A 2 21.61 0.59 19.22
C GLN A 2 20.65 -0.47 19.79
N LEU A 3 19.54 -0.05 20.40
CA LEU A 3 18.54 -0.95 20.95
C LEU A 3 17.79 -1.77 19.90
N GLU A 4 17.35 -1.19 18.77
CA GLU A 4 16.62 -1.96 17.74
C GLU A 4 17.50 -3.07 17.15
N GLY A 5 18.76 -2.76 16.85
CA GLY A 5 19.72 -3.74 16.33
C GLY A 5 20.05 -4.84 17.33
N GLU A 6 20.24 -4.50 18.62
CA GLU A 6 20.45 -5.51 19.68
C GLU A 6 19.23 -6.45 19.81
N ILE A 7 18.01 -5.92 19.69
CA ILE A 7 16.78 -6.73 19.72
C ILE A 7 16.71 -7.67 18.51
N ALA A 8 17.01 -7.18 17.31
CA ALA A 8 17.00 -7.99 16.10
C ALA A 8 18.06 -9.12 16.14
N GLU A 9 19.24 -8.82 16.67
CA GLU A 9 20.28 -9.82 16.91
C GLU A 9 19.82 -10.90 17.91
N GLU A 10 19.25 -10.50 19.06
CA GLU A 10 18.74 -11.44 20.06
C GLU A 10 17.56 -12.28 19.56
N TRP A 11 16.69 -11.71 18.73
CA TRP A 11 15.54 -12.40 18.13
C TRP A 11 15.95 -13.63 17.31
N THR A 12 17.09 -13.53 16.63
CA THR A 12 17.64 -14.58 15.77
C THR A 12 18.31 -15.69 16.58
N VAL A 13 18.92 -15.34 17.73
CA VAL A 13 19.81 -16.24 18.49
C VAL A 13 19.06 -17.07 19.56
N GLN A 14 17.97 -16.55 20.13
CA GLN A 14 17.30 -17.18 21.28
C GLN A 14 16.13 -18.12 20.91
N GLY A 15 15.80 -19.03 21.83
CA GLY A 15 14.66 -19.96 21.72
C GLY A 15 13.31 -19.29 21.94
N ASP A 16 12.23 -20.01 21.61
CA ASP A 16 10.86 -19.47 21.54
C ASP A 16 10.36 -18.78 22.82
N SER A 17 10.79 -19.22 24.01
CA SER A 17 10.39 -18.60 25.28
C SER A 17 10.91 -17.17 25.47
N THR A 18 12.08 -16.84 24.90
CA THR A 18 12.63 -15.48 24.96
C THR A 18 11.95 -14.58 23.93
N ARG A 19 11.57 -15.15 22.77
CA ARG A 19 10.86 -14.41 21.72
C ARG A 19 9.54 -13.85 22.21
N ASP A 20 8.79 -14.57 23.04
CA ASP A 20 7.54 -14.06 23.60
C ASP A 20 7.75 -12.83 24.51
N ALA A 21 8.80 -12.85 25.34
CA ALA A 21 9.14 -11.71 26.18
C ALA A 21 9.64 -10.51 25.35
N LEU A 22 10.46 -10.78 24.33
CA LEU A 22 10.95 -9.76 23.39
C LEU A 22 9.80 -9.17 22.57
N LEU A 23 8.81 -9.96 22.18
CA LEU A 23 7.67 -9.48 21.40
C LEU A 23 6.89 -8.40 22.14
N GLN A 24 6.73 -8.55 23.47
CA GLN A 24 6.08 -7.52 24.27
C GLN A 24 6.90 -6.22 24.28
N LEU A 25 8.22 -6.32 24.41
CA LEU A 25 9.12 -5.16 24.33
C LEU A 25 9.07 -4.50 22.94
N VAL A 26 9.08 -5.29 21.86
CA VAL A 26 8.96 -4.79 20.49
C VAL A 26 7.68 -4.00 20.30
N ARG A 27 6.54 -4.49 20.81
CA ARG A 27 5.26 -3.76 20.74
C ARG A 27 5.33 -2.41 21.44
N ASP A 28 5.95 -2.36 22.62
CA ASP A 28 6.10 -1.12 23.38
C ASP A 28 6.99 -0.11 22.62
N ILE A 29 8.08 -0.59 21.99
CA ILE A 29 8.98 0.23 21.17
C ILE A 29 8.28 0.75 19.93
N VAL A 30 7.62 -0.12 19.16
CA VAL A 30 6.89 0.27 17.95
C VAL A 30 5.80 1.29 18.29
N GLN A 31 5.05 1.09 19.38
CA GLN A 31 4.06 2.06 19.83
C GLN A 31 4.69 3.41 20.18
N PHE A 32 5.84 3.40 20.87
CA PHE A 32 6.57 4.62 21.21
C PHE A 32 7.03 5.36 19.96
N ASP A 33 7.68 4.66 19.04
CA ASP A 33 8.24 5.24 17.80
C ASP A 33 7.14 5.81 16.90
N MET A 34 6.04 5.07 16.75
CA MET A 34 4.89 5.51 15.93
C MET A 34 4.22 6.77 16.49
N ARG A 35 4.31 7.01 17.81
CA ARG A 35 3.80 8.23 18.46
C ARG A 35 4.79 9.41 18.40
N HIS A 36 6.08 9.14 18.30
CA HIS A 36 7.13 10.17 18.31
C HIS A 36 7.69 10.47 16.92
N SER A 37 6.94 10.15 15.85
CA SER A 37 7.34 10.40 14.46
C SER A 37 8.64 9.68 14.05
N ALA A 38 8.89 8.51 14.64
CA ALA A 38 9.98 7.61 14.32
C ALA A 38 9.43 6.35 13.58
N GLU A 39 8.44 6.53 12.71
CA GLU A 39 7.73 5.40 12.10
C GLU A 39 8.61 4.56 11.18
N ILE A 40 9.64 5.18 10.59
CA ILE A 40 10.61 4.50 9.73
C ILE A 40 11.45 3.51 10.56
N GLN A 41 11.89 3.92 11.75
CA GLN A 41 12.64 3.08 12.69
C GLN A 41 11.80 1.88 13.13
N ALA A 42 10.53 2.10 13.43
CA ALA A 42 9.59 1.02 13.74
C ALA A 42 9.41 0.06 12.55
N CYS A 43 9.34 0.57 11.31
CA CYS A 43 9.26 -0.27 10.12
C CYS A 43 10.53 -1.11 9.95
N ASP A 44 11.72 -0.52 10.09
CA ASP A 44 13.00 -1.22 9.95
C ASP A 44 13.13 -2.35 10.97
N LEU A 45 12.84 -2.08 12.24
CA LEU A 45 12.84 -3.10 13.30
C LEU A 45 11.89 -4.27 12.96
N LEU A 46 10.66 -3.96 12.52
CA LEU A 46 9.67 -4.99 12.19
C LEU A 46 9.99 -5.77 10.92
N MET A 47 10.68 -5.16 9.95
CA MET A 47 11.22 -5.88 8.79
C MET A 47 12.33 -6.85 9.20
N GLU A 48 13.26 -6.42 10.07
CA GLU A 48 14.39 -7.25 10.51
C GLU A 48 13.95 -8.51 11.27
N ILE A 49 12.85 -8.45 12.03
CA ILE A 49 12.31 -9.60 12.77
C ILE A 49 11.19 -10.36 12.03
N ASP A 50 10.88 -9.98 10.78
CA ASP A 50 9.81 -10.54 9.95
C ASP A 50 8.41 -10.47 10.61
N ARG A 51 8.09 -9.33 11.26
CA ARG A 51 6.82 -9.09 11.97
C ARG A 51 6.11 -7.80 11.55
N LEU A 52 6.10 -7.52 10.26
CA LEU A 52 5.36 -6.38 9.68
C LEU A 52 3.86 -6.40 10.00
N ASP A 53 3.29 -7.57 10.36
CA ASP A 53 1.89 -7.70 10.80
C ASP A 53 1.53 -6.75 11.95
N LEU A 54 2.48 -6.49 12.85
CA LEU A 54 2.31 -5.63 14.03
C LEU A 54 2.09 -4.16 13.68
N LEU A 55 2.50 -3.68 12.49
CA LEU A 55 2.28 -2.29 12.08
C LEU A 55 0.79 -1.93 12.07
N THR A 56 -0.07 -2.89 11.72
CA THR A 56 -1.52 -2.68 11.60
C THR A 56 -2.14 -2.07 12.86
N GLU A 57 -1.63 -2.46 14.04
CA GLU A 57 -2.13 -2.00 15.35
C GLU A 57 -1.75 -0.55 15.66
N HIS A 58 -0.70 -0.03 14.99
CA HIS A 58 -0.10 1.27 15.29
C HIS A 58 -0.25 2.30 14.15
N MET A 59 -0.85 1.92 13.03
CA MET A 59 -1.15 2.83 11.92
C MET A 59 -2.38 3.68 12.19
N GLU A 60 -2.22 4.98 12.00
CA GLU A 60 -3.23 6.02 12.22
C GLU A 60 -3.28 6.99 11.01
N GLN A 61 -4.33 7.81 10.93
CA GLN A 61 -4.51 8.80 9.85
C GLN A 61 -3.33 9.78 9.72
N SER A 62 -2.62 10.03 10.82
CA SER A 62 -1.49 10.98 10.92
C SER A 62 -0.18 10.44 10.33
N ASN A 63 -0.01 9.11 10.26
CA ASN A 63 1.26 8.47 9.96
C ASN A 63 1.21 7.48 8.78
N TYR A 64 0.05 6.94 8.43
CA TYR A 64 -0.07 5.88 7.42
C TYR A 64 0.57 6.27 6.08
N ALA A 65 0.41 7.52 5.66
CA ALA A 65 0.94 7.99 4.38
C ALA A 65 2.47 7.92 4.32
N ARG A 66 3.16 8.23 5.42
CA ARG A 66 4.63 8.13 5.51
C ARG A 66 5.07 6.66 5.52
N VAL A 67 4.41 5.84 6.33
CA VAL A 67 4.68 4.40 6.45
C VAL A 67 4.49 3.69 5.11
N CYS A 68 3.33 3.84 4.48
CA CYS A 68 3.06 3.20 3.19
C CYS A 68 4.03 3.66 2.09
N HIS A 69 4.38 4.94 2.05
CA HIS A 69 5.34 5.45 1.07
C HIS A 69 6.73 4.84 1.28
N TYR A 70 7.17 4.74 2.54
CA TYR A 70 8.43 4.11 2.90
C TYR A 70 8.46 2.64 2.48
N LEU A 71 7.44 1.87 2.85
CA LEU A 71 7.33 0.44 2.54
C LEU A 71 7.31 0.16 1.02
N ILE A 72 6.63 0.99 0.21
CA ILE A 72 6.68 0.88 -1.26
C ILE A 72 8.12 1.10 -1.78
N GLY A 73 8.83 2.07 -1.19
CA GLY A 73 10.24 2.29 -1.46
C GLY A 73 11.07 1.05 -1.16
N CYS A 74 10.92 0.47 0.04
CA CYS A 74 11.62 -0.75 0.44
C CYS A 74 11.33 -1.93 -0.47
N ALA A 75 10.06 -2.12 -0.88
CA ALA A 75 9.66 -3.20 -1.77
C ALA A 75 10.41 -3.18 -3.13
N SER A 76 10.93 -2.02 -3.55
CA SER A 76 11.72 -1.89 -4.80
C SER A 76 13.16 -2.45 -4.66
N TYR A 77 13.64 -2.64 -3.44
CA TYR A 77 15.00 -3.12 -3.14
C TYR A 77 15.04 -4.54 -2.57
N VAL A 78 13.86 -5.14 -2.39
CA VAL A 78 13.68 -6.47 -1.83
C VAL A 78 13.28 -7.44 -2.96
N VAL A 79 13.73 -8.69 -2.86
CA VAL A 79 13.42 -9.72 -3.85
C VAL A 79 12.06 -10.36 -3.59
N GLU A 80 11.47 -10.99 -4.62
CA GLU A 80 10.30 -11.84 -4.41
C GLU A 80 10.65 -13.06 -3.55
N PRO A 81 9.74 -13.54 -2.68
CA PRO A 81 8.32 -13.14 -2.54
C PRO A 81 8.07 -11.96 -1.59
N GLU A 82 9.10 -11.48 -0.88
CA GLU A 82 8.96 -10.52 0.21
C GLU A 82 8.47 -9.15 -0.28
N SER A 83 8.98 -8.67 -1.43
CA SER A 83 8.46 -7.46 -2.09
C SER A 83 6.94 -7.51 -2.30
N THR A 84 6.43 -8.65 -2.77
CA THR A 84 5.00 -8.88 -3.00
C THR A 84 4.21 -8.85 -1.69
N LEU A 85 4.74 -9.43 -0.61
CA LEU A 85 4.11 -9.41 0.72
C LEU A 85 4.00 -7.98 1.27
N ILE A 86 5.07 -7.19 1.15
CA ILE A 86 5.09 -5.77 1.56
C ILE A 86 4.01 -4.99 0.79
N LEU A 87 3.98 -5.12 -0.55
CA LEU A 87 3.00 -4.42 -1.38
C LEU A 87 1.55 -4.86 -1.08
N GLN A 88 1.31 -6.13 -0.78
CA GLN A 88 0.00 -6.62 -0.34
C GLN A 88 -0.41 -6.00 1.00
N GLY A 89 0.50 -5.92 1.96
CA GLY A 89 0.28 -5.22 3.23
C GLY A 89 -0.07 -3.74 3.00
N VAL A 90 0.71 -3.03 2.20
CA VAL A 90 0.46 -1.62 1.86
C VAL A 90 -0.89 -1.42 1.19
N LEU A 91 -1.27 -2.30 0.25
CA LEU A 91 -2.59 -2.25 -0.39
C LEU A 91 -3.71 -2.32 0.65
N SER A 92 -3.62 -3.29 1.57
CA SER A 92 -4.61 -3.46 2.64
C SER A 92 -4.74 -2.21 3.52
N HIS A 93 -3.62 -1.56 3.81
CA HIS A 93 -3.61 -0.31 4.58
C HIS A 93 -4.24 0.85 3.81
N TYR A 94 -3.92 1.04 2.52
CA TYR A 94 -4.58 2.09 1.74
C TYR A 94 -6.08 1.90 1.61
N LEU A 95 -6.56 0.65 1.46
CA LEU A 95 -7.99 0.35 1.48
C LEU A 95 -8.61 0.70 2.84
N ARG A 96 -7.97 0.33 3.95
CA ARG A 96 -8.43 0.69 5.31
C ARG A 96 -8.55 2.21 5.52
N PHE A 97 -7.67 3.00 4.92
CA PHE A 97 -7.68 4.46 4.99
C PHE A 97 -8.47 5.15 3.86
N ASN A 98 -9.20 4.39 3.03
CA ASN A 98 -10.00 4.89 1.90
C ASN A 98 -9.20 5.63 0.81
N GLU A 99 -7.91 5.34 0.68
CA GLU A 99 -7.00 5.92 -0.31
C GLU A 99 -7.02 5.12 -1.62
N HIS A 100 -8.20 5.03 -2.24
CA HIS A 100 -8.46 4.19 -3.42
C HIS A 100 -7.52 4.45 -4.62
N PRO A 101 -7.17 5.70 -5.00
CA PRO A 101 -6.23 5.93 -6.10
C PRO A 101 -4.85 5.35 -5.83
N ARG A 102 -4.34 5.48 -4.59
CA ARG A 102 -3.04 4.92 -4.21
C ARG A 102 -3.09 3.40 -4.11
N ALA A 103 -4.18 2.86 -3.56
CA ALA A 103 -4.44 1.43 -3.56
C ALA A 103 -4.44 0.86 -4.99
N MET A 104 -5.07 1.54 -5.95
CA MET A 104 -5.12 1.13 -7.35
C MET A 104 -3.72 1.09 -7.98
N LEU A 105 -2.87 2.08 -7.70
CA LEU A 105 -1.47 2.07 -8.17
C LEU A 105 -0.71 0.83 -7.67
N VAL A 106 -0.87 0.49 -6.39
CA VAL A 106 -0.22 -0.69 -5.79
C VAL A 106 -0.79 -1.99 -6.37
N ALA A 107 -2.10 -2.08 -6.57
CA ALA A 107 -2.73 -3.25 -7.19
C ALA A 107 -2.24 -3.47 -8.64
N MET A 108 -2.07 -2.39 -9.42
CA MET A 108 -1.48 -2.46 -10.76
C MET A 108 0.00 -2.85 -10.73
N GLN A 109 0.77 -2.36 -9.75
CA GLN A 109 2.18 -2.74 -9.55
C GLN A 109 2.32 -4.23 -9.22
N LEU A 110 1.38 -4.80 -8.47
CA LEU A 110 1.27 -6.23 -8.18
C LEU A 110 0.85 -7.07 -9.40
N GLN A 111 0.45 -6.43 -10.52
CA GLN A 111 -0.09 -7.09 -11.72
C GLN A 111 -1.27 -8.04 -11.42
N ASP A 112 -2.03 -7.73 -10.37
CA ASP A 112 -3.12 -8.58 -9.88
C ASP A 112 -4.47 -7.95 -10.24
N LYS A 113 -5.10 -8.50 -11.28
CA LYS A 113 -6.40 -8.01 -11.77
C LYS A 113 -7.49 -8.12 -10.70
N ALA A 114 -7.49 -9.20 -9.91
CA ALA A 114 -8.50 -9.39 -8.87
C ALA A 114 -8.40 -8.31 -7.78
N LYS A 115 -7.17 -7.92 -7.41
CA LYS A 115 -6.94 -6.79 -6.50
C LYS A 115 -7.38 -5.46 -7.11
N CYS A 116 -7.15 -5.23 -8.41
CA CYS A 116 -7.66 -4.02 -9.07
C CYS A 116 -9.20 -3.95 -9.00
N GLU A 117 -9.89 -5.07 -9.22
CA GLU A 117 -11.34 -5.18 -9.07
C GLU A 117 -11.80 -4.94 -7.63
N GLU A 118 -11.08 -5.48 -6.65
CA GLU A 118 -11.34 -5.23 -5.23
C GLU A 118 -11.27 -3.73 -4.89
N VAL A 119 -10.20 -3.05 -5.30
CA VAL A 119 -10.04 -1.59 -5.07
C VAL A 119 -11.17 -0.81 -5.74
N PHE A 120 -11.50 -1.17 -6.98
CA PHE A 120 -12.56 -0.49 -7.74
C PHE A 120 -13.94 -0.64 -7.08
N ASN A 121 -14.24 -1.83 -6.56
CA ASN A 121 -15.50 -2.13 -5.89
C ASN A 121 -15.58 -1.52 -4.48
N ALA A 122 -14.45 -1.41 -3.78
CA ALA A 122 -14.37 -0.75 -2.48
C ALA A 122 -14.64 0.76 -2.56
N CYS A 123 -14.28 1.39 -3.68
CA CYS A 123 -14.55 2.81 -3.91
C CYS A 123 -16.05 3.06 -4.06
N LEU A 124 -16.63 3.96 -3.26
CA LEU A 124 -18.04 4.34 -3.38
C LEU A 124 -18.25 5.69 -4.09
N ASP A 125 -17.22 6.53 -4.16
CA ASP A 125 -17.29 7.84 -4.77
C ASP A 125 -17.29 7.73 -6.31
N PRO A 126 -18.37 8.14 -7.00
CA PRO A 126 -18.45 8.05 -8.46
C PRO A 126 -17.36 8.85 -9.19
N LEU A 127 -16.95 10.00 -8.64
CA LEU A 127 -15.90 10.82 -9.25
C LEU A 127 -14.55 10.10 -9.18
N ILE A 128 -14.23 9.52 -8.03
CA ILE A 128 -13.01 8.74 -7.86
C ILE A 128 -13.07 7.48 -8.73
N LYS A 129 -14.20 6.77 -8.82
CA LYS A 129 -14.35 5.63 -9.76
C LYS A 129 -14.01 6.01 -11.19
N LYS A 130 -14.47 7.16 -11.69
CA LYS A 130 -14.09 7.65 -13.03
C LYS A 130 -12.57 7.84 -13.15
N GLN A 131 -11.91 8.39 -12.13
CA GLN A 131 -10.45 8.50 -12.11
C GLN A 131 -9.75 7.13 -12.14
N LEU A 132 -10.26 6.16 -11.38
CA LEU A 132 -9.75 4.78 -11.41
C LEU A 132 -9.90 4.15 -12.80
N CYS A 133 -11.04 4.36 -13.47
CA CYS A 133 -11.24 3.92 -14.85
C CYS A 133 -10.19 4.51 -15.80
N TYR A 134 -9.88 5.80 -15.70
CA TYR A 134 -8.82 6.41 -16.53
C TYR A 134 -7.44 5.80 -16.26
N MET A 135 -7.13 5.47 -15.00
CA MET A 135 -5.87 4.80 -14.64
C MET A 135 -5.78 3.41 -15.27
N LEU A 136 -6.85 2.61 -15.14
CA LEU A 136 -6.93 1.26 -15.71
C LEU A 136 -6.90 1.28 -17.24
N ALA A 137 -7.65 2.20 -17.87
CA ALA A 137 -7.71 2.38 -19.31
C ALA A 137 -6.33 2.72 -19.89
N ARG A 138 -5.55 3.53 -19.18
CA ARG A 138 -4.18 3.88 -19.57
C ARG A 138 -3.22 2.69 -19.48
N GLN A 139 -3.42 1.81 -18.51
CA GLN A 139 -2.62 0.59 -18.33
C GLN A 139 -3.17 -0.62 -19.12
N TYR A 140 -4.25 -0.42 -19.89
CA TYR A 140 -4.93 -1.48 -20.65
C TYR A 140 -5.38 -2.66 -19.79
N ILE A 141 -5.76 -2.41 -18.54
CA ILE A 141 -6.28 -3.44 -17.63
C ILE A 141 -7.81 -3.52 -17.81
N PRO A 142 -8.33 -4.62 -18.38
CA PRO A 142 -9.76 -4.74 -18.63
C PRO A 142 -10.51 -5.03 -17.33
N LEU A 143 -11.60 -4.30 -17.10
CA LEU A 143 -12.50 -4.48 -15.96
C LEU A 143 -13.94 -4.44 -16.47
N ASP A 144 -14.75 -5.41 -16.06
CA ASP A 144 -16.15 -5.48 -16.47
C ASP A 144 -16.99 -4.60 -15.53
N VAL A 145 -17.64 -3.60 -16.11
CA VAL A 145 -18.50 -2.65 -15.39
C VAL A 145 -19.88 -2.60 -16.03
N ASP A 146 -20.92 -2.62 -15.20
CA ASP A 146 -22.31 -2.51 -15.65
C ASP A 146 -22.68 -1.06 -16.02
N ASP A 147 -21.97 -0.08 -15.46
CA ASP A 147 -22.19 1.34 -15.72
C ASP A 147 -21.61 1.73 -17.09
N GLU A 148 -22.49 2.18 -17.99
CA GLU A 148 -22.12 2.55 -19.36
C GLU A 148 -21.13 3.73 -19.41
N ASP A 149 -21.25 4.73 -18.54
CA ASP A 149 -20.31 5.85 -18.52
C ASP A 149 -18.89 5.36 -18.17
N LEU A 150 -18.78 4.49 -17.16
CA LEU A 150 -17.50 3.90 -16.76
C LEU A 150 -16.92 3.01 -17.86
N ARG A 151 -17.78 2.27 -18.57
CA ARG A 151 -17.37 1.44 -19.71
C ARG A 151 -16.79 2.29 -20.85
N VAL A 152 -17.43 3.41 -21.19
CA VAL A 152 -16.95 4.33 -22.22
C VAL A 152 -15.58 4.90 -21.86
N ILE A 153 -15.35 5.23 -20.58
CA ILE A 153 -14.04 5.68 -20.09
C ILE A 153 -12.98 4.57 -20.22
N LEU A 154 -13.30 3.35 -19.78
CA LEU A 154 -12.37 2.21 -19.85
C LEU A 154 -11.94 1.87 -21.28
N LEU A 155 -12.84 2.07 -22.25
CA LEU A 155 -12.57 1.89 -23.68
C LEU A 155 -11.78 3.04 -24.32
N ASN A 156 -11.35 4.04 -23.54
CA ASN A 156 -10.63 5.22 -24.03
C ASN A 156 -11.37 5.99 -25.14
N ALA A 157 -12.71 5.90 -25.20
CA ALA A 157 -13.51 6.47 -26.29
C ALA A 157 -13.41 8.00 -26.37
N HIS A 158 -13.24 8.67 -25.22
CA HIS A 158 -13.15 10.13 -25.14
C HIS A 158 -11.79 10.73 -25.57
N ILE A 159 -10.76 9.92 -25.79
CA ILE A 159 -9.40 10.43 -26.08
C ILE A 159 -9.40 11.33 -27.33
N ASN A 160 -10.08 10.90 -28.39
CA ASN A 160 -10.12 11.66 -29.64
C ASN A 160 -10.82 13.01 -29.46
N ASP A 161 -11.98 13.01 -28.80
CA ASP A 161 -12.74 14.23 -28.54
C ASP A 161 -11.95 15.22 -27.67
N HIS A 162 -11.29 14.73 -26.61
CA HIS A 162 -10.43 15.55 -25.76
C HIS A 162 -9.23 16.11 -26.53
N PHE A 163 -8.61 15.31 -27.39
CA PHE A 163 -7.49 15.75 -28.24
C PHE A 163 -7.91 16.84 -29.23
N LEU A 164 -9.08 16.67 -29.86
CA LEU A 164 -9.65 17.67 -30.77
C LEU A 164 -10.02 18.96 -30.04
N SER A 165 -10.58 18.88 -28.83
CA SER A 165 -10.90 20.07 -28.02
C SER A 165 -9.63 20.83 -27.64
N LEU A 166 -8.60 20.11 -27.17
CA LEU A 166 -7.31 20.71 -26.84
C LEU A 166 -6.70 21.45 -28.03
N GLY A 167 -6.73 20.85 -29.23
CA GLY A 167 -6.24 21.49 -30.45
C GLY A 167 -7.08 22.69 -30.94
N ARG A 168 -8.33 22.83 -30.48
CA ARG A 168 -9.17 24.01 -30.76
C ARG A 168 -8.94 25.14 -29.77
N GLU A 169 -8.56 24.83 -28.54
CA GLU A 169 -8.39 25.79 -27.44
C GLU A 169 -6.97 26.35 -27.31
N LEU A 170 -5.97 25.71 -27.94
CA LEU A 170 -4.59 26.18 -28.07
C LEU A 170 -4.43 27.14 -29.26
#